data_AF-A0A238K181-F1
#
_entry.id   AF-A0A238K181-F1
#
_cell.length_a   1.000
_cell.length_b   1.000
_cell.length_c   1.000
_cell.angle_alpha   90.00
_cell.angle_beta   90.00
_cell.angle_gamma   90.00
#
_symmetry.space_group_name_H-M   'P 1'
#
loop_
_entity.id
_entity.type
_entity.pdbx_description
1 polymer ?
#
loop_
_entity_poly.entity_id
_entity_poly.type
_entity_poly.pdbx_seq_one_letter_code
_entity_poly.pdbx_strand_id
1 'polypeptide(L)' 'MTTAINALTKSTRPSLSTTTKTARQEVKQRLHAEPIKFILDRDTRDVVGWLYEWNTGALVPMWKDGACQNVIYE' A
#
# COMPACT_ATOMS: atom_id res chain seq x y z
N MET A 1 -24.17 -15.79 57.79
CA MET A 1 -25.18 -16.52 57.00
C MET A 1 -25.65 -15.61 55.88
N THR A 2 -25.12 -15.72 54.67
CA THR A 2 -25.61 -14.96 53.51
C THR A 2 -25.38 -15.75 52.22
N THR A 3 -26.51 -16.30 51.75
CA THR A 3 -27.03 -16.40 50.38
C THR A 3 -26.14 -16.92 49.25
N ALA A 4 -26.65 -18.00 48.66
CA ALA A 4 -26.14 -18.70 47.50
C ALA A 4 -26.73 -18.16 46.17
N ILE A 5 -26.07 -18.59 45.10
CA ILE A 5 -26.53 -18.84 43.71
C ILE A 5 -26.96 -17.67 42.81
N ASN A 6 -26.08 -17.33 41.86
CA ASN A 6 -26.48 -16.98 40.51
C ASN A 6 -25.93 -18.02 39.54
N ALA A 7 -26.84 -18.78 38.94
CA ALA A 7 -26.58 -19.62 37.78
C ALA A 7 -26.61 -18.76 36.51
N LEU A 8 -25.67 -18.95 35.58
CA LEU A 8 -25.97 -18.71 34.17
C LEU A 8 -25.04 -19.50 33.23
N THR A 9 -25.69 -20.41 32.51
CA THR A 9 -25.47 -20.81 31.10
C THR A 9 -24.19 -21.54 30.68
N LYS A 10 -24.38 -22.85 30.43
CA LYS A 10 -24.18 -23.54 29.14
C LYS A 10 -23.11 -22.94 28.21
N SER A 11 -22.12 -23.74 27.84
CA SER A 11 -22.01 -24.26 26.46
C SER A 11 -20.82 -25.20 26.30
N THR A 12 -21.12 -26.43 25.85
CA THR A 12 -20.45 -27.17 24.78
C THR A 12 -18.94 -27.43 24.85
N ARG A 13 -18.65 -28.74 24.85
CA ARG A 13 -17.35 -29.45 24.74
C ARG A 13 -16.35 -28.87 23.73
N PRO A 14 -15.04 -29.17 23.92
CA PRO A 14 -13.94 -28.46 23.29
C PRO A 14 -13.87 -28.76 21.79
N SER A 15 -14.05 -27.72 20.98
CA SER A 15 -13.75 -27.77 19.55
C SER A 15 -12.23 -27.74 19.38
N LEU A 16 -11.71 -28.80 18.74
CA LEU A 16 -10.32 -28.95 18.35
C LEU A 16 -9.80 -27.69 17.65
N SER A 17 -8.83 -27.01 18.27
CA SER A 17 -8.01 -26.02 17.60
C SER A 17 -6.99 -26.76 16.75
N THR A 18 -7.45 -27.32 15.62
CA THR A 18 -6.57 -27.82 14.58
C THR A 18 -5.80 -26.63 14.06
N THR A 19 -4.50 -26.60 14.34
CA THR A 19 -3.57 -25.56 13.94
C THR A 19 -3.57 -25.46 12.42
N THR A 20 -4.31 -24.50 11.87
CA THR A 20 -4.23 -24.18 10.45
C THR A 20 -2.84 -23.63 10.20
N LYS A 21 -1.97 -24.47 9.64
CA LYS A 21 -0.69 -24.10 9.06
C LYS A 21 -0.97 -23.07 7.96
N THR A 22 -1.02 -21.80 8.34
CA THR A 22 -1.00 -20.68 7.41
C THR A 22 0.36 -20.71 6.74
N ALA A 23 0.44 -21.32 5.56
CA ALA A 23 1.48 -20.98 4.62
C ALA A 23 1.27 -19.51 4.28
N ARG A 24 1.94 -18.62 5.02
CA ARG A 24 2.02 -17.21 4.71
C ARG A 24 2.82 -17.14 3.41
N GLN A 25 2.11 -17.27 2.30
CA GLN A 25 2.66 -17.01 0.99
C GLN A 25 2.92 -15.51 1.01
N GLU A 26 4.13 -15.12 1.40
CA GLU A 26 4.64 -13.77 1.18
C GLU A 26 4.69 -13.61 -0.33
N VAL A 27 3.55 -13.22 -0.91
CA VAL A 27 3.48 -12.79 -2.30
C VAL A 27 4.41 -11.60 -2.36
N LYS A 28 5.64 -11.83 -2.81
CA LYS A 28 6.63 -10.80 -3.05
C LYS A 28 6.00 -9.87 -4.08
N GLN A 29 5.35 -8.80 -3.62
CA GLN A 29 4.78 -7.81 -4.50
C GLN A 29 5.95 -7.23 -5.30
N ARG A 30 5.89 -7.43 -6.61
CA ARG A 30 6.89 -6.88 -7.52
C ARG A 30 6.80 -5.36 -7.43
N LEU A 31 7.95 -4.71 -7.39
CA LEU A 31 8.02 -3.26 -7.45
C LEU A 31 7.67 -2.84 -8.89
N HIS A 32 6.65 -2.01 -9.01
CA HIS A 32 6.16 -1.49 -10.28
C HIS A 32 5.99 0.02 -10.15
N ALA A 33 6.22 0.72 -11.25
CA ALA A 33 6.06 2.15 -11.35
C ALA A 33 5.12 2.45 -12.52
N GLU A 34 4.13 3.31 -12.26
CA GLU A 34 3.17 3.76 -13.27
C GLU A 34 3.39 5.25 -13.56
N PRO A 35 3.37 5.67 -14.84
CA PRO A 35 3.45 7.08 -15.18
C PRO A 35 2.13 7.76 -14.80
N ILE A 36 2.20 8.74 -13.89
CA ILE A 36 1.01 9.43 -13.39
C ILE A 36 0.82 10.81 -14.01
N LYS A 37 1.91 11.51 -14.34
CA LYS A 37 1.88 12.90 -14.83
C LYS A 37 3.01 13.18 -15.80
N PHE A 38 2.79 14.14 -16.68
CA PHE A 38 3.84 14.70 -17.51
C PHE A 38 4.51 15.85 -16.78
N ILE A 39 5.83 15.94 -16.93
CA ILE A 39 6.62 17.06 -16.44
C ILE A 39 6.86 17.95 -17.65
N LEU A 40 6.28 19.15 -17.61
CA LEU A 40 6.41 20.15 -18.66
C LEU A 40 7.38 21.24 -18.22
N ASP A 41 8.19 21.75 -19.14
CA ASP A 41 8.93 22.97 -18.92
C ASP A 41 7.95 24.14 -18.77
N ARG A 42 8.20 25.04 -17.82
CA ARG A 42 7.28 26.15 -17.55
C ARG A 42 7.32 27.21 -18.66
N ASP A 43 8.47 27.39 -19.29
CA ASP A 43 8.71 28.47 -20.24
C ASP A 43 8.27 28.06 -21.65
N THR A 44 8.60 26.84 -22.08
CA THR A 44 8.22 26.34 -23.42
C THR A 44 6.98 25.47 -23.44
N ARG A 45 6.52 24.95 -22.28
CA ARG A 45 5.47 23.93 -22.16
C ARG A 45 5.80 22.58 -22.83
N ASP A 46 7.07 22.35 -23.15
CA ASP A 46 7.51 21.07 -23.72
C ASP A 46 7.60 19.97 -22.66
N VAL A 47 7.36 18.72 -23.05
CA VAL A 47 7.53 17.56 -22.17
C VAL A 47 9.01 17.33 -21.92
N VAL A 48 9.46 17.64 -20.70
CA VAL A 48 10.84 17.42 -20.23
C VAL A 48 10.98 16.15 -19.40
N GLY A 49 9.88 15.52 -19.00
CA GLY A 49 9.91 14.27 -18.27
C GLY A 49 8.55 13.68 -17.92
N TRP A 50 8.58 12.63 -17.11
CA TRP A 50 7.41 11.93 -16.60
C TRP A 50 7.56 11.71 -15.10
N LEU A 51 6.48 11.94 -14.35
CA LEU A 51 6.42 11.59 -12.95
C LEU A 51 5.86 10.18 -12.82
N TYR A 52 6.64 9.31 -12.21
CA TYR A 52 6.23 7.95 -11.91
C TYR A 52 5.82 7.82 -10.45
N GLU A 53 4.72 7.10 -10.21
CA GLU A 53 4.34 6.64 -8.89
C GLU A 53 4.67 5.16 -8.76
N TRP A 54 5.49 4.84 -7.76
CA TRP A 54 5.76 3.48 -7.39
C TRP A 54 4.59 2.93 -6.56
N ASN A 55 4.35 1.63 -6.66
CA ASN A 55 3.38 0.94 -5.80
C ASN A 55 3.70 1.03 -4.29
N THR A 56 4.89 1.53 -3.92
CA THR A 56 5.27 1.88 -2.55
C THR A 56 4.79 3.28 -2.13
N GLY A 57 4.19 4.06 -3.02
CA GLY A 57 3.82 5.47 -2.84
C GLY A 57 4.96 6.46 -3.09
N ALA A 58 6.12 5.99 -3.56
CA ALA A 58 7.23 6.88 -3.90
C ALA A 58 6.96 7.58 -5.25
N LEU A 59 7.12 8.89 -5.30
CA LEU A 59 7.04 9.69 -6.53
C LEU A 59 8.45 9.97 -7.04
N VAL A 60 8.74 9.56 -8.28
CA VAL A 60 10.07 9.72 -8.88
C VAL A 60 9.95 10.37 -10.26
N PRO A 61 10.54 11.54 -10.48
CA PRO A 61 10.59 12.15 -11.81
C PRO A 61 11.66 11.46 -12.66
N MET A 62 11.31 11.15 -13.90
CA MET A 62 12.22 10.70 -14.95
C MET A 62 12.35 11.81 -15.99
N TRP A 63 13.58 12.26 -16.21
CA TRP A 63 13.87 13.39 -17.09
C TRP A 63 14.39 12.93 -18.44
N LYS A 64 14.03 13.62 -19.51
CA LYS A 64 14.49 13.33 -20.86
C LYS A 64 15.91 13.86 -21.12
N ASP A 65 16.14 15.14 -20.85
CA ASP A 65 17.39 15.84 -21.18
C ASP A 65 18.09 16.45 -19.95
N GLY A 66 17.87 15.86 -18.77
CA GLY A 66 18.43 16.30 -17.50
C GLY A 66 17.41 16.93 -16.55
N ALA A 67 17.80 17.13 -15.29
CA ALA A 67 16.89 17.63 -14.27
C ALA A 67 16.55 19.11 -14.49
N CYS A 68 15.31 19.39 -14.87
CA CYS A 68 14.78 20.74 -15.01
C CYS A 68 14.21 21.24 -13.66
N GLN A 69 14.49 22.48 -13.30
CA GLN A 69 14.02 23.07 -12.03
C GLN A 69 12.72 23.87 -12.17
N ASN A 70 12.45 24.44 -13.34
CA ASN A 70 11.28 25.29 -13.59
C ASN A 70 10.19 24.52 -14.33
N VAL A 71 9.51 23.59 -13.64
CA VAL A 71 8.58 22.66 -14.27
C VAL A 71 7.17 22.68 -13.71
N ILE A 72 6.22 22.24 -14.55
CA ILE A 72 4.80 22.08 -14.24
C ILE A 72 4.45 20.60 -14.36
N TYR A 73 3.66 20.10 -13.41
CA TYR A 73 3.14 18.74 -13.44
C TYR A 73 1.68 18.77 -13.87
N GLU A 74 1.40 18.21 -15.05
CA GLU A 74 0.04 18.00 -15.59
C GLU A 74 -0.34 16.53 -15.51
#